data_AF-A0A5A7YY87-F1
#
_entry.id   AF-A0A5A7YY87-F1
#
_cell.length_a   1.000
_cell.length_b   1.000
_cell.length_c   1.000
_cell.angle_alpha   90.00
_cell.angle_beta   90.00
_cell.angle_gamma   90.00
#
_symmetry.space_group_name_H-M   'P 1'
#
loop_
_entity.id
_entity.type
_entity.pdbx_description
1 polymer ?
#
loop_
_entity_poly.entity_id
_entity_poly.type
_entity_poly.pdbx_seq_one_letter_code
_entity_poly.pdbx_strand_id
1 'polypeptide(L)' 'MPRISVKLAGDGTHTIMRDHATIACGMCLDEAENFVAFLRVSARVRRTHCLPEALRRGGVT' A
#
# COMPACT_ATOMS: atom_id res chain seq x y z
N MET A 1 2.93 8.59 -6.07
CA MET A 1 2.55 7.58 -5.06
C MET A 1 3.55 7.69 -3.93
N PRO A 2 3.14 7.61 -2.65
CA PRO A 2 4.09 7.60 -1.55
C PRO A 2 5.03 6.40 -1.70
N ARG A 3 6.31 6.59 -1.40
CA ARG A 3 7.33 5.56 -1.58
C ARG A 3 7.24 4.58 -0.42
N ILE A 4 6.88 3.33 -0.70
CA ILE A 4 6.88 2.25 0.28
C ILE A 4 8.15 1.42 0.08
N SER A 5 8.92 1.23 1.15
CA SER A 5 10.16 0.45 1.14
C SER A 5 10.28 -0.44 2.36
N VAL A 6 10.91 -1.60 2.18
CA VAL A 6 11.33 -2.51 3.26
C VAL A 6 12.74 -2.13 3.71
N LYS A 7 13.01 -2.13 5.03
CA LYS A 7 14.35 -1.94 5.60
C LYS A 7 14.62 -2.97 6.71
N LEU A 8 15.85 -3.46 6.79
CA LEU A 8 16.30 -4.34 7.89
C LEU A 8 16.39 -3.53 9.21
N ALA A 9 15.87 -4.07 10.30
CA ALA A 9 15.78 -3.39 11.59
C ALA A 9 16.97 -3.66 12.55
N GLY A 10 17.94 -4.48 12.11
CA GLY A 10 19.17 -4.80 12.88
C GLY A 10 19.02 -5.95 13.87
N ASP A 11 17.79 -6.35 14.21
CA ASP A 11 17.42 -7.50 15.05
C ASP A 11 17.07 -8.76 14.23
N GLY A 12 17.34 -8.74 12.92
CA GLY A 12 16.93 -9.79 11.98
C GLY A 12 15.51 -9.63 11.44
N THR A 13 14.74 -8.64 11.93
CA THR A 13 13.41 -8.31 11.41
C THR A 13 13.46 -7.19 10.38
N HIS A 14 12.32 -6.92 9.75
CA HIS A 14 12.13 -5.92 8.72
C HIS A 14 11.07 -4.89 9.15
N THR A 15 11.28 -3.67 8.68
CA THR A 15 10.42 -2.51 8.87
C THR A 15 9.90 -2.03 7.55
N ILE A 16 8.64 -1.60 7.54
CA ILE A 16 7.99 -0.99 6.38
C ILE A 16 7.97 0.51 6.60
N MET A 17 8.61 1.22 5.68
CA MET A 17 8.67 2.68 5.64
C MET A 17 7.72 3.22 4.57
N ARG A 18 6.96 4.26 4.90
CA ARG A 18 6.23 5.09 3.94
C ARG A 18 6.81 6.49 3.97
N ASP A 19 7.50 6.85 2.90
CA ASP A 19 8.30 8.08 2.79
C ASP A 19 9.36 8.16 3.91
N HIS A 20 9.02 8.79 5.05
CA HIS A 20 9.89 8.92 6.22
C HIS A 20 9.29 8.33 7.50
N ALA A 21 8.08 7.77 7.44
CA ALA A 21 7.39 7.21 8.60
C ALA A 21 7.44 5.68 8.59
N THR A 22 7.76 5.08 9.74
CA THR A 22 7.57 3.64 9.97
C THR A 22 6.08 3.36 10.11
N ILE A 23 5.57 2.43 9.31
CA ILE A 23 4.16 2.02 9.36
C ILE A 23 3.96 0.58 9.85
N ALA A 24 5.01 -0.23 9.84
CA ALA A 24 5.04 -1.57 10.42
C ALA A 24 6.49 -1.98 10.74
N CYS A 25 6.67 -2.90 11.69
CA CYS A 25 7.96 -3.43 12.14
C CYS A 25 7.82 -4.87 12.64
N GLY A 26 8.96 -5.55 12.87
CA GLY A 26 8.97 -6.88 13.47
C GLY A 26 8.57 -8.01 12.53
N MET A 27 8.62 -7.78 11.21
CA MET A 27 8.23 -8.77 10.20
C MET A 27 9.44 -9.56 9.71
N CYS A 28 9.25 -10.81 9.31
CA CYS A 28 10.24 -11.48 8.45
C CYS A 28 10.24 -10.85 7.05
N LEU A 29 11.24 -11.17 6.21
CA LEU A 29 11.34 -10.58 4.87
C LEU A 29 10.10 -10.91 4.01
N ASP A 30 9.67 -12.17 4.01
CA ASP A 30 8.52 -12.63 3.21
C ASP A 30 7.21 -11.94 3.64
N GLU A 31 7.00 -11.79 4.95
CA GLU A 31 5.87 -11.05 5.50
C GLU A 31 5.90 -9.58 5.09
N ALA A 32 7.08 -8.95 5.16
CA ALA A 32 7.27 -7.56 4.78
C ALA A 32 6.97 -7.33 3.29
N GLU A 33 7.45 -8.20 2.41
CA GLU A 33 7.17 -8.11 0.96
C GLU A 33 5.70 -8.33 0.64
N ASN A 34 5.08 -9.33 1.26
CA ASN A 34 3.63 -9.59 1.14
C ASN A 34 2.81 -8.38 1.59
N PHE A 35 3.20 -7.74 2.70
CA PHE A 35 2.53 -6.54 3.19
C PHE A 35 2.65 -5.37 2.20
N VAL A 36 3.82 -5.15 1.61
CA VAL A 36 4.02 -4.12 0.57
C VAL A 36 3.18 -4.41 -0.67
N ALA A 37 3.09 -5.67 -1.10
CA ALA A 37 2.25 -6.06 -2.22
C ALA A 37 0.77 -5.76 -1.93
N PHE A 38 0.27 -6.12 -0.74
CA PHE A 38 -1.07 -5.79 -0.29
C PHE A 38 -1.33 -4.27 -0.36
N LEU A 39 -0.46 -3.44 0.24
CA LEU A 39 -0.63 -1.99 0.22
C LEU A 39 -0.70 -1.40 -1.20
N ARG A 40 0.12 -1.92 -2.13
CA ARG A 40 0.10 -1.50 -3.54
C ARG A 40 -1.21 -1.88 -4.21
N VAL A 41 -1.70 -3.10 -3.98
CA VAL A 41 -2.99 -3.57 -4.51
C VAL A 41 -4.14 -2.76 -3.92
N SER A 42 -4.21 -2.58 -2.59
CA SER A 42 -5.25 -1.78 -1.95
C SER A 42 -5.28 -0.34 -2.46
N ALA A 43 -4.11 0.29 -2.67
CA ALA A 43 -4.03 1.62 -3.24
C ALA A 43 -4.52 1.68 -4.70
N ARG A 44 -4.25 0.64 -5.49
CA ARG A 44 -4.78 0.49 -6.85
C ARG A 44 -6.29 0.31 -6.84
N VAL A 45 -6.81 -0.61 -6.03
CA VAL A 45 -8.24 -0.88 -5.85
C VAL A 45 -8.97 0.40 -5.44
N ARG A 46 -8.45 1.15 -4.47
CA ARG A 46 -9.05 2.43 -4.06
C ARG A 46 -9.14 3.41 -5.22
N ARG A 47 -8.13 3.49 -6.08
CA ARG A 47 -8.15 4.36 -7.28
C ARG A 47 -9.14 3.90 -8.33
N THR A 48 -9.25 2.58 -8.56
CA THR A 48 -10.13 2.02 -9.59
C THR A 48 -11.58 1.94 -9.15
N HIS A 49 -11.87 1.73 -7.85
CA HIS A 49 -13.23 1.80 -7.31
C HIS A 49 -13.72 3.23 -7.10
N CYS A 50 -12.82 4.21 -6.97
CA CYS A 50 -13.13 5.62 -7.20
C CYS A 50 -13.23 5.92 -8.71
N LEU A 51 -14.07 5.16 -9.43
CA LEU A 51 -14.56 5.58 -10.75
C LEU A 51 -15.09 7.02 -10.59
N PRO A 52 -14.72 7.95 -11.49
CA PRO A 52 -15.19 9.32 -11.40
C PRO A 52 -16.71 9.32 -11.33
N GLU A 53 -17.29 10.07 -10.40
CA GLU A 53 -18.76 10.25 -10.32
C GLU A 53 -19.38 10.69 -11.67
N ALA A 54 -18.55 11.23 -12.57
CA ALA A 54 -18.90 11.55 -13.96
C ALA A 54 -19.48 10.37 -14.75
N LEU A 55 -19.13 9.11 -14.45
CA LEU A 55 -19.72 7.93 -15.10
C LEU A 55 -21.01 7.43 -14.44
N ARG A 56 -21.38 7.95 -13.25
CA ARG A 56 -22.62 7.59 -12.56
C ARG A 56 -23.83 8.44 -12.96
N ARG A 57 -23.63 9.62 -13.56
CA ARG A 57 -24.70 10.54 -14.00
C ARG A 57 -25.10 10.41 -15.48
N GLY A 58 -24.54 9.46 -16.22
CA GLY A 58 -24.88 9.23 -17.64
C GLY A 58 -25.98 8.21 -17.90
N GLY A 59 -26.67 7.71 -16.86
CA GLY A 59 -27.65 6.63 -16.97
C GLY A 59 -29.01 6.99 -16.38
N VAL A 60 -29.51 8.20 -16.64
CA VAL A 60 -30.94 8.53 -16.47
C VAL A 60 -31.34 9.51 -17.57
N THR A 61 -31.83 8.96 -18.69
CA THR A 61 -33.03 9.28 -19.49
C THR A 61 -32.84 8.69 -20.88
#